data_AF-A0A351ZAZ8-F1
#
_entry.id   AF-A0A351ZAZ8-F1
#
_cell.length_a   1.000
_cell.length_b   1.000
_cell.length_c   1.000
_cell.angle_alpha   90.00
_cell.angle_beta   90.00
_cell.angle_gamma   90.00
#
_symmetry.space_group_name_H-M   'P 1'
#
loop_
_entity.id
_entity.type
_entity.pdbx_description
1 polymer ?
#
loop_
_entity_poly.entity_id
_entity_poly.type
_entity_poly.pdbx_seq_one_letter_code
_entity_poly.pdbx_strand_id
1 'polypeptide(L)'
;MERKVLVNEVKEYFVGSDHWRRLCSSLQDADPWGTHIHAYAEMSVHPDSLEKIMTEYFKRMGWPSARKIDHMAPKRGMGSLHGVEAKGKPHFDYQWFFNKDVGLRALDGGESGCNLLIWNRWYINRFYDQFSFRKVGPAEEKALEAYFKSDHWLNGLKLPILPTTNHLHINVHSSVHPDTIQKYAEASLKREGIKIFYTCPNVYLVDGKYRNKLVFMSQSPEVVFDIGWKFTPDVTIEPAWETWIFEANPGYDVWSSDMLAEVMDAPYVKLTDAEIEEVLQACRFPK
;
A
#
# COMPACT_ATOMS: atom_id res chain seq x y z
N MET A 1 -6.71 28.64 -7.43
CA MET A 1 -8.10 28.27 -7.77
C MET A 1 -9.07 28.97 -6.83
N GLU A 2 -10.23 29.40 -7.32
CA GLU A 2 -11.32 29.94 -6.47
C GLU A 2 -11.83 28.87 -5.50
N ARG A 3 -12.08 29.25 -4.23
CA ARG A 3 -12.41 28.27 -3.18
C ARG A 3 -13.65 27.43 -3.50
N LYS A 4 -14.68 28.07 -4.05
CA LYS A 4 -15.93 27.40 -4.46
C LYS A 4 -15.71 26.41 -5.60
N VAL A 5 -14.81 26.72 -6.54
CA VAL A 5 -14.48 25.81 -7.65
C VAL A 5 -13.77 24.57 -7.09
N LEU A 6 -12.81 24.78 -6.18
CA LEU A 6 -12.09 23.70 -5.53
C LEU A 6 -13.01 22.72 -4.79
N VAL A 7 -13.93 23.23 -3.95
CA VAL A 7 -14.88 22.38 -3.22
C VAL A 7 -15.82 21.64 -4.18
N ASN A 8 -16.26 22.28 -5.27
CA ASN A 8 -17.08 21.64 -6.27
C ASN A 8 -16.35 20.50 -7.00
N GLU A 9 -15.08 20.66 -7.37
CA GLU A 9 -14.30 19.59 -8.01
C GLU A 9 -14.12 18.37 -7.10
N VAL A 10 -13.84 18.61 -5.81
CA VAL A 10 -13.76 17.54 -4.80
C VAL A 10 -15.09 16.80 -4.68
N LYS A 11 -16.19 17.55 -4.60
CA LYS A 11 -17.54 16.99 -4.56
C LYS A 11 -17.85 16.15 -5.80
N GLU A 12 -17.59 16.68 -6.99
CA GLU A 12 -17.81 15.96 -8.26
C GLU A 12 -17.03 14.65 -8.33
N TYR A 13 -15.79 14.64 -7.81
CA TYR A 13 -14.98 13.44 -7.74
C TYR A 13 -15.65 12.31 -6.94
N PHE A 14 -16.07 12.58 -5.70
CA PHE A 14 -16.69 11.57 -4.83
C PHE A 14 -18.13 11.21 -5.22
N VAL A 15 -18.87 12.16 -5.80
CA VAL A 15 -20.29 11.95 -6.16
C VAL A 15 -20.45 11.18 -7.46
N GLY A 16 -19.62 11.45 -8.46
CA GLY A 16 -19.90 11.04 -9.82
C GLY A 16 -18.72 10.63 -10.69
N SER A 17 -17.47 10.72 -10.21
CA SER A 17 -16.35 10.31 -11.07
C SER A 17 -16.36 8.80 -11.35
N ASP A 18 -16.02 8.45 -12.59
CA ASP A 18 -15.85 7.06 -12.99
C ASP A 18 -14.78 6.36 -12.15
N HIS A 19 -13.68 7.07 -11.86
CA HIS A 19 -12.56 6.55 -11.10
C HIS A 19 -12.95 6.15 -9.67
N TRP A 20 -13.59 7.05 -8.91
CA TRP A 20 -14.05 6.74 -7.55
C TRP A 20 -15.10 5.62 -7.55
N ARG A 21 -16.05 5.65 -8.49
CA ARG A 21 -17.06 4.59 -8.65
C ARG A 21 -16.43 3.22 -8.90
N ARG A 22 -15.43 3.15 -9.78
CA ARG A 22 -14.72 1.90 -10.10
C ARG A 22 -13.91 1.41 -8.91
N LEU A 23 -13.20 2.30 -8.21
CA LEU A 23 -12.52 1.96 -6.96
C LEU A 23 -13.50 1.35 -5.95
N CYS A 24 -14.62 2.00 -5.66
CA CYS A 24 -15.65 1.49 -4.75
C CYS A 24 -16.25 0.15 -5.20
N SER A 25 -16.38 -0.07 -6.52
CA SER A 25 -16.81 -1.36 -7.08
C SER A 25 -15.78 -2.46 -6.84
N SER A 26 -14.49 -2.15 -6.99
CA SER A 26 -13.39 -3.09 -6.72
C SER A 26 -13.28 -3.47 -5.25
N LEU A 27 -13.72 -2.60 -4.33
CA LEU A 27 -13.83 -2.93 -2.92
C LEU A 27 -14.87 -4.03 -2.61
N GLN A 28 -15.69 -4.45 -3.58
CA GLN A 28 -16.62 -5.56 -3.41
C GLN A 28 -16.02 -6.93 -3.76
N ASP A 29 -14.70 -7.03 -3.93
CA ASP A 29 -14.03 -8.32 -4.16
C ASP A 29 -14.36 -9.32 -3.03
N ALA A 30 -14.53 -10.59 -3.39
CA ALA A 30 -14.88 -11.66 -2.47
C ALA A 30 -13.68 -12.13 -1.61
N ASP A 31 -12.44 -11.85 -2.04
CA ASP A 31 -11.20 -12.08 -1.29
C ASP A 31 -10.57 -10.73 -0.90
N PRO A 32 -11.09 -10.06 0.16
CA PRO A 32 -10.58 -8.75 0.58
C PRO A 32 -9.12 -8.79 1.04
N TRP A 33 -8.65 -9.91 1.59
CA TRP A 33 -7.28 -10.03 2.08
C TRP A 33 -6.29 -10.45 1.00
N GLY A 34 -6.77 -11.03 -0.10
CA GLY A 34 -5.98 -11.32 -1.31
C GLY A 34 -6.06 -10.28 -2.41
N THR A 35 -6.63 -9.11 -2.13
CA THR A 35 -6.79 -8.03 -3.11
C THR A 35 -6.13 -6.76 -2.62
N HIS A 36 -5.26 -6.19 -3.46
CA HIS A 36 -4.67 -4.88 -3.26
C HIS A 36 -4.95 -3.98 -4.47
N ILE A 37 -5.11 -2.68 -4.22
CA ILE A 37 -5.50 -1.71 -5.23
C ILE A 37 -4.63 -0.46 -5.10
N HIS A 38 -4.14 0.06 -6.22
CA HIS A 38 -3.62 1.43 -6.28
C HIS A 38 -4.60 2.31 -7.06
N ALA A 39 -4.94 3.46 -6.48
CA ALA A 39 -5.73 4.50 -7.12
C ALA A 39 -4.89 5.78 -7.23
N TYR A 40 -4.77 6.35 -8.44
CA TYR A 40 -3.94 7.52 -8.71
C TYR A 40 -4.79 8.74 -9.01
N ALA A 41 -4.50 9.83 -8.32
CA ALA A 41 -5.17 11.11 -8.47
C ALA A 41 -4.17 12.26 -8.59
N GLU A 42 -4.66 13.41 -9.03
CA GLU A 42 -3.97 14.68 -8.87
C GLU A 42 -4.88 15.67 -8.12
N MET A 43 -4.27 16.48 -7.26
CA MET A 43 -5.01 17.36 -6.37
C MET A 43 -4.20 18.54 -5.84
N SER A 44 -4.88 19.60 -5.47
CA SER A 44 -4.39 20.71 -4.65
C SER A 44 -4.88 20.61 -3.22
N VAL A 45 -5.85 19.73 -2.92
CA VAL A 45 -6.38 19.52 -1.58
C VAL A 45 -5.34 18.88 -0.67
N HIS A 46 -5.26 19.36 0.56
CA HIS A 46 -4.35 18.80 1.56
C HIS A 46 -4.69 17.34 1.90
N PRO A 47 -3.71 16.42 1.96
CA PRO A 47 -3.93 15.00 2.26
C PRO A 47 -4.75 14.72 3.53
N ASP A 48 -4.52 15.45 4.63
CA ASP A 48 -5.38 15.38 5.84
C ASP A 48 -6.88 15.58 5.56
N SER A 49 -7.22 16.52 4.67
CA SER A 49 -8.62 16.77 4.31
C SER A 49 -9.19 15.61 3.50
N LEU A 50 -8.38 15.02 2.62
CA LEU A 50 -8.75 13.85 1.84
C LEU A 50 -8.95 12.61 2.73
N GLU A 51 -8.04 12.37 3.68
CA GLU A 51 -8.14 11.27 4.66
C GLU A 51 -9.43 11.39 5.48
N LYS A 52 -9.75 12.59 5.97
CA LYS A 52 -11.01 12.86 6.68
C LYS A 52 -12.24 12.55 5.81
N ILE A 53 -12.25 13.00 4.55
CA ILE A 53 -13.35 12.72 3.63
C ILE A 53 -13.50 11.20 3.43
N MET A 54 -12.41 10.48 3.11
CA MET A 54 -12.46 9.04 2.87
C MET A 54 -12.92 8.27 4.10
N THR A 55 -12.39 8.60 5.27
CA THR A 55 -12.73 7.94 6.54
C THR A 55 -14.22 8.09 6.85
N GLU A 56 -14.76 9.31 6.76
CA GLU A 56 -16.18 9.55 7.03
C GLU A 56 -17.08 9.03 5.90
N TYR A 57 -16.63 9.07 4.63
CA TYR A 57 -17.35 8.47 3.51
C TYR A 57 -17.56 6.98 3.74
N PHE A 58 -16.50 6.22 4.03
CA PHE A 58 -16.61 4.77 4.23
C PHE A 58 -17.39 4.43 5.50
N LYS A 59 -17.28 5.23 6.55
CA LYS A 59 -18.12 5.09 7.75
C LYS A 59 -19.61 5.26 7.43
N ARG A 60 -20.00 6.26 6.62
CA ARG A 60 -21.39 6.44 6.16
C ARG A 60 -21.85 5.34 5.20
N MET A 61 -20.93 4.70 4.47
CA MET A 61 -21.19 3.49 3.69
C MET A 61 -21.35 2.22 4.54
N GLY A 62 -21.12 2.29 5.86
CA GLY A 62 -21.17 1.14 6.76
C GLY A 62 -19.88 0.31 6.82
N TRP A 63 -18.77 0.82 6.25
CA TRP A 63 -17.46 0.17 6.21
C TRP A 63 -16.39 1.08 6.89
N PRO A 64 -16.52 1.39 8.19
CA PRO A 64 -15.58 2.31 8.85
C PRO A 64 -14.13 1.82 8.73
N SER A 65 -13.15 2.73 8.89
CA SER A 65 -11.74 2.33 8.86
C SER A 65 -11.44 1.26 9.91
N ALA A 66 -10.73 0.21 9.51
CA ALA A 66 -10.32 -0.89 10.39
C ALA A 66 -9.00 -0.61 11.14
N ARG A 67 -8.19 0.31 10.61
CA ARG A 67 -6.88 0.72 11.10
C ARG A 67 -6.60 2.19 10.78
N LYS A 68 -5.48 2.72 11.28
CA LYS A 68 -4.95 4.03 10.83
C LYS A 68 -4.54 4.00 9.36
N ILE A 69 -4.57 5.16 8.71
CA ILE A 69 -4.07 5.38 7.35
C ILE A 69 -2.66 5.96 7.47
N ASP A 70 -1.67 5.35 6.82
CA ASP A 70 -0.29 5.83 6.88
C ASP A 70 -0.05 6.84 5.75
N HIS A 71 0.45 8.03 6.09
CA HIS A 71 0.94 8.96 5.07
C HIS A 71 2.38 8.58 4.73
N MET A 72 2.69 8.51 3.43
CA MET A 72 4.05 8.26 2.95
C MET A 72 4.27 8.89 1.56
N ALA A 73 5.52 8.93 1.11
CA ALA A 73 5.88 9.38 -0.24
C ALA A 73 6.56 8.25 -1.02
N PRO A 74 5.85 7.43 -1.82
CA PRO A 74 6.45 6.26 -2.43
C PRO A 74 7.58 6.59 -3.42
N LYS A 75 7.54 7.80 -4.01
CA LYS A 75 8.63 8.38 -4.79
C LYS A 75 8.56 9.91 -4.72
N ARG A 76 9.63 10.57 -5.14
CA ARG A 76 9.69 12.04 -5.21
C ARG A 76 8.50 12.62 -5.97
N GLY A 77 7.84 13.62 -5.37
CA GLY A 77 6.69 14.33 -5.97
C GLY A 77 5.36 13.57 -5.92
N MET A 78 5.30 12.39 -5.28
CA MET A 78 4.09 11.60 -5.13
C MET A 78 3.88 11.25 -3.66
N GLY A 79 2.69 11.50 -3.14
CA GLY A 79 2.29 11.06 -1.82
C GLY A 79 1.27 9.93 -1.87
N SER A 80 1.07 9.24 -0.74
CA SER A 80 0.12 8.15 -0.60
C SER A 80 -0.61 8.21 0.74
N LEU A 81 -1.92 8.00 0.68
CA LEU A 81 -2.68 7.49 1.81
C LEU A 81 -2.55 5.97 1.70
N HIS A 82 -1.56 5.42 2.39
CA HIS A 82 -1.14 4.04 2.28
C HIS A 82 -1.93 3.14 3.24
N GLY A 83 -2.41 2.02 2.71
CA GLY A 83 -3.18 1.03 3.47
C GLY A 83 -4.51 1.55 3.98
N VAL A 84 -5.26 2.30 3.14
CA VAL A 84 -6.66 2.66 3.43
C VAL A 84 -7.48 1.37 3.50
N GLU A 85 -8.05 1.10 4.67
CA GLU A 85 -8.71 -0.18 4.95
C GLU A 85 -10.14 0.03 5.49
N ALA A 86 -11.10 0.08 4.57
CA ALA A 86 -12.51 0.02 4.92
C ALA A 86 -12.84 -1.38 5.47
N LYS A 87 -13.50 -1.46 6.64
CA LYS A 87 -13.73 -2.72 7.34
C LYS A 87 -14.41 -3.77 6.46
N GLY A 88 -13.76 -4.93 6.31
CA GLY A 88 -14.27 -6.06 5.53
C GLY A 88 -14.17 -5.87 4.01
N LYS A 89 -13.31 -4.95 3.56
CA LYS A 89 -13.05 -4.65 2.15
C LYS A 89 -11.55 -4.81 1.84
N PRO A 90 -11.16 -4.98 0.57
CA PRO A 90 -9.77 -4.82 0.16
C PRO A 90 -9.17 -3.53 0.69
N HIS A 91 -7.91 -3.59 1.11
CA HIS A 91 -7.15 -2.37 1.37
C HIS A 91 -6.63 -1.80 0.05
N PHE A 92 -6.37 -0.50 0.04
CA PHE A 92 -5.85 0.18 -1.14
C PHE A 92 -4.95 1.34 -0.77
N ASP A 93 -4.10 1.71 -1.72
CA ASP A 93 -3.27 2.90 -1.62
C ASP A 93 -3.84 3.98 -2.53
N TYR A 94 -4.08 5.15 -1.93
CA TYR A 94 -4.52 6.31 -2.67
C TYR A 94 -3.35 7.25 -2.93
N GLN A 95 -2.79 7.11 -4.12
CA GLN A 95 -1.62 7.83 -4.60
C GLN A 95 -2.05 9.19 -5.15
N TRP A 96 -1.33 10.26 -4.80
CA TRP A 96 -1.60 11.59 -5.31
C TRP A 96 -0.37 12.30 -5.83
N PHE A 97 -0.61 13.18 -6.81
CA PHE A 97 0.35 14.17 -7.30
C PHE A 97 -0.20 15.56 -7.02
N PHE A 98 0.66 16.46 -6.52
CA PHE A 98 0.25 17.84 -6.31
C PHE A 98 0.05 18.58 -7.63
N ASN A 99 -1.13 19.19 -7.80
CA ASN A 99 -1.42 20.10 -8.89
C ASN A 99 -2.27 21.28 -8.38
N LYS A 100 -1.69 22.47 -8.31
CA LYS A 100 -2.32 23.70 -7.79
C LYS A 100 -3.59 24.13 -8.54
N ASP A 101 -3.76 23.67 -9.78
CA ASP A 101 -4.85 24.06 -10.69
C ASP A 101 -5.95 22.99 -10.76
N VAL A 102 -5.89 21.96 -9.90
CA VAL A 102 -6.86 20.88 -9.82
C VAL A 102 -7.30 20.72 -8.36
N GLY A 103 -8.59 20.77 -8.06
CA GLY A 103 -9.14 20.46 -6.74
C GLY A 103 -8.88 18.99 -6.40
N LEU A 104 -9.52 18.10 -7.15
CA LEU A 104 -9.29 16.65 -7.11
C LEU A 104 -9.83 16.00 -8.38
N ARG A 105 -9.02 15.20 -9.06
CA ARG A 105 -9.50 14.31 -10.14
C ARG A 105 -8.61 13.08 -10.29
N ALA A 106 -9.08 12.11 -11.05
CA ALA A 106 -8.26 10.96 -11.44
C ALA A 106 -7.04 11.42 -12.24
N LEU A 107 -5.88 10.83 -11.97
CA LEU A 107 -4.68 11.11 -12.74
C LEU A 107 -4.88 10.62 -14.19
N ASP A 108 -4.41 11.39 -15.16
CA ASP A 108 -4.27 10.88 -16.53
C ASP A 108 -3.02 10.00 -16.61
N GLY A 109 -3.21 8.70 -16.81
CA GLY A 109 -2.15 7.70 -16.68
C GLY A 109 -1.91 7.27 -15.22
N GLY A 110 -0.65 7.04 -14.85
CA GLY A 110 -0.26 6.47 -13.56
C GLY A 110 0.74 5.35 -13.73
N GLU A 111 0.60 4.28 -12.96
CA GLU A 111 1.50 3.13 -13.10
C GLU A 111 1.17 2.34 -14.36
N SER A 112 2.17 2.17 -15.22
CA SER A 112 2.01 1.53 -16.54
C SER A 112 0.90 2.13 -17.41
N GLY A 113 0.61 3.43 -17.24
CA GLY A 113 -0.46 4.13 -17.96
C GLY A 113 -1.86 3.95 -17.39
N CYS A 114 -2.01 3.31 -16.22
CA CYS A 114 -3.29 3.09 -15.54
C CYS A 114 -3.38 3.94 -14.26
N ASN A 115 -4.55 4.55 -14.02
CA ASN A 115 -4.85 5.26 -12.76
C ASN A 115 -5.55 4.40 -11.71
N LEU A 116 -5.98 3.20 -12.07
CA LEU A 116 -6.58 2.24 -11.15
C LEU A 116 -6.05 0.85 -11.47
N LEU A 117 -5.22 0.31 -10.58
CA LEU A 117 -4.65 -1.03 -10.69
C LEU A 117 -5.21 -1.91 -9.58
N ILE A 118 -5.63 -3.12 -9.94
CA ILE A 118 -6.24 -4.08 -9.03
C ILE A 118 -5.49 -5.38 -9.17
N TRP A 119 -4.84 -5.80 -8.10
CA TRP A 119 -4.16 -7.08 -8.00
C TRP A 119 -4.94 -7.97 -7.05
N ASN A 120 -5.94 -8.66 -7.62
CA ASN A 120 -6.70 -9.67 -6.89
C ASN A 120 -6.04 -11.05 -7.05
N ARG A 121 -6.63 -12.05 -6.38
CA ARG A 121 -6.15 -13.44 -6.40
C ARG A 121 -5.90 -13.98 -7.82
N TRP A 122 -6.79 -13.68 -8.76
CA TRP A 122 -6.64 -14.15 -10.13
C TRP A 122 -5.40 -13.54 -10.80
N TYR A 123 -5.19 -12.22 -10.66
CA TYR A 123 -4.02 -11.56 -11.21
C TYR A 123 -2.74 -12.12 -10.62
N ILE A 124 -2.69 -12.24 -9.28
CA ILE A 124 -1.50 -12.74 -8.57
C ILE A 124 -1.16 -14.16 -9.01
N ASN A 125 -2.14 -15.05 -9.14
CA ASN A 125 -1.89 -16.40 -9.63
C ASN A 125 -1.37 -16.40 -11.08
N ARG A 126 -1.90 -15.53 -11.95
CA ARG A 126 -1.38 -15.37 -13.32
C ARG A 126 0.04 -14.80 -13.36
N PHE A 127 0.34 -13.89 -12.46
CA PHE A 127 1.70 -13.37 -12.30
C PHE A 127 2.65 -14.48 -11.85
N TYR A 128 2.20 -15.39 -11.00
CA TYR A 128 2.99 -16.52 -10.53
C TYR A 128 3.27 -17.59 -11.61
N ASP A 129 2.39 -17.76 -12.59
CA ASP A 129 2.54 -18.73 -13.70
C ASP A 129 3.86 -18.58 -14.49
N GLN A 130 4.51 -17.40 -14.45
CA GLN A 130 5.76 -17.14 -15.17
C GLN A 130 7.00 -17.73 -14.49
N PHE A 131 6.89 -18.20 -13.24
CA PHE A 131 8.03 -18.65 -12.45
C PHE A 131 8.03 -20.17 -12.27
N SER A 132 9.18 -20.80 -12.43
CA SER A 132 9.38 -22.21 -12.12
C SER A 132 9.78 -22.36 -10.65
N PHE A 133 8.81 -22.24 -9.74
CA PHE A 133 9.12 -22.32 -8.31
C PHE A 133 9.74 -23.65 -7.90
N ARG A 134 10.71 -23.55 -7.00
CA ARG A 134 11.35 -24.69 -6.37
C ARG A 134 10.34 -25.47 -5.54
N LYS A 135 10.38 -26.80 -5.64
CA LYS A 135 9.67 -27.69 -4.72
C LYS A 135 10.32 -27.64 -3.35
N VAL A 136 9.54 -27.36 -2.32
CA VAL A 136 10.02 -27.30 -0.93
C VAL A 136 10.16 -28.72 -0.38
N GLY A 137 11.36 -29.10 0.02
CA GLY A 137 11.67 -30.30 0.79
C GLY A 137 12.38 -29.97 2.11
N PRO A 138 12.86 -30.98 2.85
CA PRO A 138 13.43 -30.77 4.19
C PRO A 138 14.61 -29.78 4.24
N ALA A 139 15.41 -29.69 3.17
CA ALA A 139 16.51 -28.75 3.07
C ALA A 139 16.00 -27.30 2.93
N GLU A 140 14.99 -27.09 2.07
CA GLU A 140 14.36 -25.79 1.87
C GLU A 140 13.63 -25.32 3.14
N GLU A 141 12.91 -26.21 3.82
CA GLU A 141 12.25 -25.91 5.09
C GLU A 141 13.25 -25.43 6.13
N LYS A 142 14.38 -26.14 6.29
CA LYS A 142 15.46 -25.75 7.21
C LYS A 142 16.05 -24.38 6.86
N ALA A 143 16.23 -24.08 5.57
CA ALA A 143 16.74 -22.78 5.12
C ALA A 143 15.75 -21.63 5.40
N LEU A 144 14.45 -21.86 5.17
CA LEU A 144 13.40 -20.89 5.51
C LEU A 144 13.36 -20.63 7.01
N GLU A 145 13.38 -21.68 7.84
CA GLU A 145 13.42 -21.52 9.30
C GLU A 145 14.67 -20.76 9.78
N ALA A 146 15.83 -21.01 9.16
CA ALA A 146 17.06 -20.32 9.48
C ALA A 146 16.99 -18.83 9.09
N TYR A 147 16.49 -18.52 7.90
CA TYR A 147 16.35 -17.14 7.44
C TYR A 147 15.44 -16.31 8.35
N PHE A 148 14.29 -16.85 8.74
CA PHE A 148 13.35 -16.16 9.63
C PHE A 148 13.81 -16.11 11.10
N LYS A 149 15.01 -16.59 11.41
CA LYS A 149 15.74 -16.38 12.67
C LYS A 149 17.01 -15.54 12.48
N SER A 150 17.30 -15.09 11.26
CA SER A 150 18.53 -14.36 10.92
C SER A 150 18.47 -12.91 11.37
N ASP A 151 19.66 -12.30 11.50
CA ASP A 151 19.79 -10.89 11.84
C ASP A 151 19.14 -9.98 10.79
N HIS A 152 19.22 -10.33 9.50
CA HIS A 152 18.59 -9.53 8.43
C HIS A 152 17.08 -9.39 8.66
N TRP A 153 16.39 -10.50 8.91
CA TRP A 153 14.95 -10.50 9.18
C TRP A 153 14.64 -9.78 10.51
N LEU A 154 15.31 -10.17 11.59
CA LEU A 154 15.02 -9.62 12.93
C LEU A 154 15.36 -8.13 13.06
N ASN A 155 16.37 -7.64 12.34
CA ASN A 155 16.64 -6.20 12.26
C ASN A 155 15.62 -5.48 11.37
N GLY A 156 15.19 -6.10 10.27
CA GLY A 156 14.11 -5.59 9.43
C GLY A 156 12.83 -5.31 10.23
N LEU A 157 12.44 -6.21 11.14
CA LEU A 157 11.26 -6.04 11.99
C LEU A 157 11.33 -4.85 12.97
N LYS A 158 12.53 -4.28 13.20
CA LYS A 158 12.72 -3.11 14.08
C LYS A 158 12.55 -1.78 13.33
N LEU A 159 12.67 -1.78 12.01
CA LEU A 159 12.60 -0.56 11.21
C LEU A 159 11.18 0.04 11.09
N PRO A 160 10.11 -0.72 10.83
CA PRO A 160 8.80 -0.12 10.57
C PRO A 160 8.16 0.48 11.83
N ILE A 161 8.71 0.18 13.01
CA ILE A 161 8.26 0.72 14.30
C ILE A 161 8.99 2.01 14.68
N LEU A 162 10.01 2.41 13.92
CA LEU A 162 10.72 3.65 14.17
C LEU A 162 9.82 4.83 13.82
N PRO A 163 9.79 5.90 14.64
CA PRO A 163 8.93 7.06 14.40
C PRO A 163 9.28 7.82 13.10
N THR A 164 10.46 7.56 12.53
CA THR A 164 10.96 8.17 11.29
C THR A 164 10.71 7.32 10.05
N THR A 165 10.16 6.11 10.20
CA THR A 165 9.89 5.19 9.08
C THR A 165 8.39 5.16 8.80
N ASN A 166 8.02 5.48 7.57
CA ASN A 166 6.63 5.45 7.11
C ASN A 166 6.25 4.12 6.45
N HIS A 167 7.22 3.47 5.78
CA HIS A 167 7.02 2.16 5.15
C HIS A 167 8.36 1.45 4.97
N LEU A 168 8.32 0.13 4.87
CA LEU A 168 9.50 -0.72 4.72
C LEU A 168 9.23 -1.89 3.77
N HIS A 169 10.18 -2.18 2.89
CA HIS A 169 10.35 -3.52 2.33
C HIS A 169 11.60 -4.20 2.90
N ILE A 170 11.46 -5.46 3.32
CA ILE A 170 12.56 -6.36 3.65
C ILE A 170 12.84 -7.21 2.41
N ASN A 171 13.97 -6.97 1.75
CA ASN A 171 14.21 -7.48 0.40
C ASN A 171 14.91 -8.84 0.41
N VAL A 172 14.40 -9.76 -0.38
CA VAL A 172 14.92 -11.13 -0.47
C VAL A 172 15.04 -11.64 -1.91
N HIS A 173 16.01 -12.51 -2.13
CA HIS A 173 16.00 -13.45 -3.26
C HIS A 173 15.43 -14.77 -2.79
N SER A 174 14.66 -15.43 -3.65
CA SER A 174 14.13 -16.76 -3.38
C SER A 174 13.62 -17.40 -4.67
N SER A 175 13.58 -18.73 -4.73
CA SER A 175 12.90 -19.52 -5.76
C SER A 175 11.63 -20.20 -5.23
N VAL A 176 11.30 -19.99 -3.96
CA VAL A 176 10.18 -20.62 -3.27
C VAL A 176 8.91 -19.80 -3.52
N HIS A 177 7.77 -20.48 -3.62
CA HIS A 177 6.48 -19.83 -3.80
C HIS A 177 6.14 -18.89 -2.61
N PRO A 178 5.59 -17.69 -2.86
CA PRO A 178 5.23 -16.71 -1.82
C PRO A 178 4.39 -17.27 -0.68
N ASP A 179 3.37 -18.08 -0.96
CA ASP A 179 2.56 -18.74 0.08
C ASP A 179 3.39 -19.56 1.08
N THR A 180 4.50 -20.17 0.62
CA THR A 180 5.40 -20.86 1.54
C THR A 180 6.22 -19.87 2.35
N ILE A 181 6.75 -18.81 1.73
CA ILE A 181 7.47 -17.73 2.44
C ILE A 181 6.57 -17.10 3.52
N GLN A 182 5.32 -16.79 3.18
CA GLN A 182 4.29 -16.25 4.07
C GLN A 182 4.14 -17.12 5.33
N LYS A 183 3.98 -18.44 5.17
CA LYS A 183 3.83 -19.38 6.31
C LYS A 183 4.96 -19.23 7.34
N TYR A 184 6.20 -19.14 6.89
CA TYR A 184 7.36 -19.02 7.79
C TYR A 184 7.51 -17.60 8.36
N ALA A 185 7.20 -16.57 7.55
CA ALA A 185 7.18 -15.19 8.00
C ALA A 185 6.15 -15.00 9.13
N GLU A 186 4.90 -15.42 8.94
CA GLU A 186 3.84 -15.32 9.94
C GLU A 186 4.16 -16.09 11.23
N ALA A 187 4.74 -17.29 11.10
CA ALA A 187 5.23 -18.05 12.25
C ALA A 187 6.32 -17.29 13.02
N SER A 188 7.20 -16.59 12.31
CA SER A 188 8.19 -15.72 12.93
C SER A 188 7.57 -14.50 13.60
N LEU A 189 6.63 -13.80 12.94
CA LEU A 189 5.98 -12.62 13.51
C LEU A 189 5.29 -12.98 14.82
N LYS A 190 4.57 -14.11 14.85
CA LYS A 190 3.95 -14.63 16.07
C LYS A 190 4.98 -14.90 17.18
N ARG A 191 6.14 -15.47 16.84
CA ARG A 191 7.23 -15.75 17.80
C ARG A 191 7.82 -14.45 18.37
N GLU A 192 7.99 -13.43 17.54
CA GLU A 192 8.51 -12.11 17.94
C GLU A 192 7.42 -11.22 18.58
N GLY A 193 6.23 -11.75 18.84
CA GLY A 193 5.13 -11.03 19.52
C GLY A 193 4.38 -10.03 18.63
N ILE A 194 4.61 -10.02 17.33
CA ILE A 194 3.90 -9.17 16.37
C ILE A 194 2.58 -9.83 16.00
N LYS A 195 1.48 -9.10 16.20
CA LYS A 195 0.13 -9.54 15.82
C LYS A 195 -0.24 -8.92 14.48
N ILE A 196 -0.69 -9.73 13.53
CA ILE A 196 -1.17 -9.26 12.22
C ILE A 196 -2.67 -9.50 12.07
N PHE A 197 -3.33 -8.66 11.28
CA PHE A 197 -4.68 -8.91 10.79
C PHE A 197 -4.66 -9.98 9.70
N TYR A 198 -3.83 -9.77 8.67
CA TYR A 198 -3.65 -10.68 7.53
C TYR A 198 -2.36 -10.33 6.78
N THR A 199 -1.99 -11.20 5.84
CA THR A 199 -0.95 -10.96 4.84
C THR A 199 -1.61 -10.89 3.46
N CYS A 200 -1.26 -9.87 2.67
CA CYS A 200 -1.77 -9.70 1.31
C CYS A 200 -0.65 -9.92 0.28
N PRO A 201 -0.76 -10.92 -0.61
CA PRO A 201 0.16 -11.05 -1.73
C PRO A 201 -0.12 -9.96 -2.76
N ASN A 202 0.94 -9.33 -3.25
CA ASN A 202 0.86 -8.21 -4.17
C ASN A 202 2.10 -8.19 -5.10
N VAL A 203 2.13 -7.25 -6.02
CA VAL A 203 3.31 -6.90 -6.82
C VAL A 203 3.64 -5.42 -6.63
N TYR A 204 4.84 -5.04 -7.00
CA TYR A 204 5.25 -3.63 -7.04
C TYR A 204 6.33 -3.43 -8.10
N LEU A 205 6.40 -2.22 -8.63
CA LEU A 205 7.27 -1.91 -9.76
C LEU A 205 8.66 -1.49 -9.27
N VAL A 206 9.69 -2.17 -9.77
CA VAL A 206 11.10 -1.79 -9.60
C VAL A 206 11.76 -1.79 -10.97
N ASP A 207 12.32 -0.65 -11.37
CA ASP A 207 12.94 -0.44 -12.70
C ASP A 207 12.07 -0.91 -13.88
N GLY A 208 10.77 -0.59 -13.80
CA GLY A 208 9.79 -0.95 -14.84
C GLY A 208 9.43 -2.43 -14.90
N LYS A 209 9.85 -3.24 -13.91
CA LYS A 209 9.49 -4.66 -13.81
C LYS A 209 8.80 -4.94 -12.49
N TYR A 210 7.71 -5.70 -12.55
CA TYR A 210 7.06 -6.15 -11.33
C TYR A 210 7.95 -7.13 -10.57
N ARG A 211 8.08 -6.88 -9.28
CA ARG A 211 8.59 -7.81 -8.29
C ARG A 211 7.44 -8.25 -7.39
N ASN A 212 7.62 -9.40 -6.76
CA ASN A 212 6.62 -9.94 -5.85
C ASN A 212 6.70 -9.24 -4.50
N LYS A 213 5.58 -9.17 -3.81
CA LYS A 213 5.46 -8.53 -2.50
C LYS A 213 4.53 -9.32 -1.60
N LEU A 214 4.87 -9.43 -0.32
CA LEU A 214 3.96 -9.87 0.73
C LEU A 214 3.77 -8.72 1.70
N VAL A 215 2.58 -8.14 1.74
CA VAL A 215 2.21 -7.02 2.61
C VAL A 215 1.70 -7.56 3.93
N PHE A 216 2.31 -7.15 5.05
CA PHE A 216 1.91 -7.56 6.39
C PHE A 216 1.14 -6.44 7.07
N MET A 217 -0.16 -6.65 7.28
CA MET A 217 -1.05 -5.69 7.95
C MET A 217 -0.99 -5.93 9.45
N SER A 218 -0.09 -5.24 10.15
CA SER A 218 0.14 -5.46 11.58
C SER A 218 -0.89 -4.74 12.46
N GLN A 219 -1.44 -5.47 13.42
CA GLN A 219 -2.33 -4.97 14.47
C GLN A 219 -1.53 -4.41 15.65
N SER A 220 -0.44 -5.07 16.04
CA SER A 220 0.37 -4.64 17.19
C SER A 220 1.83 -5.05 16.99
N PRO A 221 2.75 -4.08 16.86
CA PRO A 221 2.49 -2.64 16.68
C PRO A 221 1.67 -2.36 15.42
N GLU A 222 0.87 -1.30 15.40
CA GLU A 222 0.04 -0.95 14.23
C GLU A 222 0.91 -0.29 13.16
N VAL A 223 1.43 -1.10 12.22
CA VAL A 223 2.33 -0.71 11.12
C VAL A 223 2.05 -1.57 9.89
N VAL A 224 2.44 -1.10 8.72
CA VAL A 224 2.49 -1.90 7.49
C VAL A 224 3.94 -2.01 7.05
N PHE A 225 4.36 -3.21 6.67
CA PHE A 225 5.65 -3.46 6.08
C PHE A 225 5.54 -4.69 5.20
N ASP A 226 6.49 -4.83 4.28
CA ASP A 226 6.42 -5.86 3.26
C ASP A 226 7.70 -6.70 3.22
N ILE A 227 7.58 -7.92 2.69
CA ILE A 227 8.71 -8.61 2.07
C ILE A 227 8.68 -8.28 0.58
N GLY A 228 9.70 -7.59 0.10
CA GLY A 228 9.96 -7.47 -1.34
C GLY A 228 10.74 -8.69 -1.80
N TRP A 229 10.32 -9.33 -2.90
CA TRP A 229 10.95 -10.56 -3.35
C TRP A 229 11.21 -10.62 -4.86
N LYS A 230 12.44 -11.02 -5.20
CA LYS A 230 12.91 -11.30 -6.57
C LYS A 230 13.16 -12.80 -6.75
N PHE A 231 12.53 -13.37 -7.78
CA PHE A 231 12.73 -14.77 -8.15
C PHE A 231 14.18 -15.04 -8.59
N THR A 232 14.86 -15.95 -7.91
CA THR A 232 16.23 -16.38 -8.21
C THR A 232 16.30 -17.92 -8.09
N PRO A 233 16.37 -18.66 -9.22
CA PRO A 233 16.17 -20.12 -9.27
C PRO A 233 17.03 -20.94 -8.28
N ASP A 234 18.28 -20.53 -8.11
CA ASP A 234 19.27 -21.29 -7.34
C ASP A 234 19.22 -20.99 -5.84
N VAL A 235 18.45 -20.00 -5.43
CA VAL A 235 18.38 -19.52 -4.05
C VAL A 235 17.09 -19.99 -3.40
N THR A 236 17.17 -20.68 -2.25
CA THR A 236 15.96 -20.99 -1.47
C THR A 236 15.38 -19.73 -0.85
N ILE A 237 16.15 -19.02 -0.04
CA ILE A 237 15.85 -17.68 0.47
C ILE A 237 17.14 -17.05 1.00
N GLU A 238 17.39 -15.80 0.67
CA GLU A 238 18.49 -15.02 1.25
C GLU A 238 18.20 -13.51 1.19
N PRO A 239 18.88 -12.67 1.98
CA PRO A 239 18.78 -11.22 1.85
C PRO A 239 19.19 -10.73 0.46
N ALA A 240 18.44 -9.79 -0.11
CA ALA A 240 18.82 -9.11 -1.34
C ALA A 240 19.61 -7.84 -1.02
N TRP A 241 20.94 -7.95 -0.98
CA TRP A 241 21.81 -6.86 -0.56
C TRP A 241 21.99 -5.75 -1.59
N GLU A 242 21.65 -6.01 -2.86
CA GLU A 242 21.73 -4.99 -3.89
C GLU A 242 20.62 -3.93 -3.75
N THR A 243 20.89 -2.71 -4.20
CA THR A 243 19.91 -1.63 -4.21
C THR A 243 18.73 -1.95 -5.12
N TRP A 244 17.52 -1.78 -4.60
CA TRP A 244 16.29 -1.92 -5.37
C TRP A 244 15.64 -0.56 -5.58
N ILE A 245 15.37 0.18 -4.51
CA ILE A 245 14.79 1.52 -4.59
C ILE A 245 15.74 2.56 -3.96
N PHE A 246 16.29 2.27 -2.78
CA PHE A 246 17.15 3.22 -2.06
C PHE A 246 18.50 2.62 -1.69
N GLU A 247 19.58 3.39 -1.87
CA GLU A 247 20.95 2.95 -1.57
C GLU A 247 21.27 2.94 -0.07
N ALA A 248 20.53 3.71 0.74
CA ALA A 248 20.91 4.02 2.11
C ALA A 248 20.91 2.83 3.07
N ASN A 249 20.10 1.80 2.80
CA ASN A 249 19.93 0.65 3.69
C ASN A 249 20.01 -0.67 2.90
N PRO A 250 21.20 -1.25 2.67
CA PRO A 250 21.33 -2.52 1.95
C PRO A 250 20.44 -3.61 2.55
N GLY A 251 19.69 -4.33 1.71
CA GLY A 251 18.69 -5.32 2.17
C GLY A 251 17.29 -4.76 2.42
N TYR A 252 17.12 -3.42 2.44
CA TYR A 252 15.88 -2.77 2.82
C TYR A 252 15.53 -1.59 1.91
N ASP A 253 14.25 -1.45 1.56
CA ASP A 253 13.73 -0.19 1.02
C ASP A 253 12.99 0.54 2.14
N VAL A 254 13.56 1.65 2.63
CA VAL A 254 13.02 2.40 3.78
C VAL A 254 12.49 3.75 3.32
N TRP A 255 11.19 3.97 3.48
CA TRP A 255 10.57 5.28 3.29
C TRP A 255 10.58 6.05 4.59
N SER A 256 11.21 7.23 4.59
CA SER A 256 11.33 8.07 5.78
C SER A 256 10.36 9.24 5.78
N SER A 257 10.16 9.81 6.98
CA SER A 257 9.32 10.99 7.17
C SER A 257 9.86 12.23 6.47
N ASP A 258 11.17 12.30 6.23
CA ASP A 258 11.76 13.40 5.46
C ASP A 258 11.33 13.36 3.98
N MET A 259 11.17 12.16 3.42
CA MET A 259 10.68 12.00 2.04
C MET A 259 9.22 12.44 1.92
N LEU A 260 8.41 12.12 2.94
CA LEU A 260 7.05 12.62 3.04
C LEU A 260 7.03 14.15 3.20
N ALA A 261 7.90 14.71 4.04
CA ALA A 261 7.96 16.14 4.29
C ALA A 261 8.18 16.96 3.00
N GLU A 262 9.04 16.49 2.08
CA GLU A 262 9.24 17.13 0.76
C GLU A 262 7.93 17.19 -0.04
N VAL A 263 7.13 16.12 -0.02
CA VAL A 263 5.84 16.08 -0.73
C VAL A 263 4.78 16.94 -0.05
N MET A 264 4.85 17.07 1.27
CA MET A 264 3.90 17.85 2.08
C MET A 264 4.18 19.37 2.08
N ASP A 265 5.36 19.81 1.65
CA ASP A 265 5.74 21.24 1.57
C ASP A 265 5.04 22.01 0.43
N ALA A 266 4.40 21.30 -0.50
CA ALA A 266 3.62 21.94 -1.56
C ALA A 266 2.46 22.79 -0.98
N PRO A 267 2.01 23.85 -1.68
CA PRO A 267 0.99 24.77 -1.18
C PRO A 267 -0.41 24.18 -1.31
N TYR A 268 -0.67 23.10 -0.57
CA TYR A 268 -1.98 22.46 -0.51
C TYR A 268 -3.02 23.36 0.13
N VAL A 269 -4.26 23.13 -0.27
CA VAL A 269 -5.43 23.81 0.21
C VAL A 269 -6.13 22.91 1.24
N LYS A 270 -6.06 23.27 2.51
CA LYS A 270 -6.78 22.56 3.59
C LYS A 270 -8.25 22.92 3.57
N LEU A 271 -9.12 21.91 3.53
CA LEU A 271 -10.57 22.09 3.65
C LEU A 271 -10.96 22.30 5.10
N THR A 272 -11.97 23.14 5.33
CA THR A 272 -12.63 23.27 6.63
C THR A 272 -13.56 22.08 6.87
N ASP A 273 -13.91 21.81 8.12
CA ASP A 273 -14.84 20.72 8.44
C ASP A 273 -16.24 20.96 7.81
N ALA A 274 -16.67 22.21 7.64
CA ALA A 274 -17.92 22.55 6.96
C ALA A 274 -17.90 22.19 5.47
N GLU A 275 -16.77 22.39 4.79
CA GLU A 275 -16.64 22.03 3.36
C GLU A 275 -16.48 20.52 3.18
N ILE A 276 -15.80 19.84 4.12
CA ILE A 276 -15.76 18.37 4.16
C ILE A 276 -17.18 17.82 4.31
N GLU A 277 -17.98 18.39 5.23
CA GLU A 277 -19.38 18.00 5.39
C GLU A 277 -20.20 18.28 4.13
N GLU A 278 -19.99 19.42 3.46
CA GLU A 278 -20.66 19.73 2.18
C GLU A 278 -20.38 18.64 1.12
N VAL A 279 -19.12 18.22 0.98
CA VAL A 279 -18.74 17.13 0.06
C VAL A 279 -19.45 15.82 0.43
N LEU A 280 -19.46 15.48 1.71
CA LEU A 280 -20.08 14.24 2.20
C LEU A 280 -21.60 14.24 2.00
N GLN A 281 -22.29 15.36 2.27
CA GLN A 281 -23.76 15.46 2.09
C GLN A 281 -24.20 15.32 0.64
N ALA A 282 -23.32 15.64 -0.32
CA ALA A 282 -23.63 15.45 -1.73
C ALA A 282 -23.52 13.98 -2.19
N CYS A 283 -22.84 13.12 -1.42
CA CYS A 283 -22.69 11.71 -1.71
C CYS A 283 -23.97 10.92 -1.43
N ARG A 284 -24.11 9.74 -2.07
CA ARG A 284 -25.23 8.83 -1.83
C ARG A 284 -24.79 7.70 -0.91
N PHE A 285 -25.49 7.53 0.21
CA PHE A 285 -25.24 6.47 1.18
C PHE A 285 -26.42 5.49 1.26
N PRO A 286 -26.17 4.22 1.63
CA PRO A 286 -27.24 3.29 2.01
C PRO A 286 -28.12 3.88 3.12
N LYS A 287 -29.43 3.59 3.08
CA LYS A 287 -30.38 3.98 4.13
C LYS A 287 -30.31 3.05 5.33
#